data_AF-A0A7S2GLR4-F1
#
_entry.id   AF-A0A7S2GLR4-F1
#
_cell.length_a   1.000
_cell.length_b   1.000
_cell.length_c   1.000
_cell.angle_alpha   90.00
_cell.angle_beta   90.00
_cell.angle_gamma   90.00
#
_symmetry.space_group_name_H-M   'P 1'
#
loop_
_entity.id
_entity.type
_entity.pdbx_description
1 polymer ?
#
loop_
_entity_poly.entity_id
_entity_poly.type
_entity_poly.pdbx_seq_one_letter_code
_entity_poly.pdbx_strand_id
1 'polypeptide(L)'
;TGNIWIDLCRIGFSLVAKGASRPLKSSDFPECPVGFALDGEGMMDHMKEIFIDCQRPNKGSALIRLVLRERFFIFFMAVFLGMVHGLVNSCGRFLVLRAAIQALSSNGASFAARLMLGFAIGAVILCEGLLMVFCKHLIVDHLSNFLVGRMSTLLLAKISRVGVRPDGVEETNFLASDYPQMVAYIGFLAFLPSGVAAVTGGVAMLVYYLRLSGA
;
A
#
# COMPACT_ATOMS: atom_id res chain seq x y z
N THR A 1 4.65 -22.77 -9.73
CA THR A 1 4.43 -21.54 -8.95
C THR A 1 3.11 -20.94 -9.40
N GLY A 2 2.03 -21.23 -8.67
CA GLY A 2 0.73 -20.60 -8.92
C GLY A 2 0.82 -19.10 -8.70
N ASN A 3 0.03 -18.33 -9.45
CA ASN A 3 0.04 -16.89 -9.37
C ASN A 3 -0.60 -16.48 -8.02
N ILE A 4 0.24 -16.26 -7.01
CA ILE A 4 -0.15 -16.09 -5.59
C ILE A 4 -1.26 -15.05 -5.39
N TRP A 5 -1.31 -14.05 -6.27
CA TRP A 5 -2.32 -13.00 -6.31
C TRP A 5 -3.72 -13.51 -6.67
N ILE A 6 -3.81 -14.48 -7.59
CA ILE A 6 -5.09 -15.08 -8.00
C ILE A 6 -5.65 -15.92 -6.85
N ASP A 7 -4.79 -16.66 -6.15
CA ASP A 7 -5.20 -17.49 -5.02
C ASP A 7 -5.64 -16.64 -3.82
N LEU A 8 -4.95 -15.54 -3.52
CA LEU A 8 -5.34 -14.56 -2.50
C LEU A 8 -6.71 -13.95 -2.78
N CYS A 9 -6.97 -13.51 -4.01
CA CYS A 9 -8.28 -13.00 -4.40
C CYS A 9 -9.38 -14.05 -4.22
N ARG A 10 -9.13 -15.29 -4.65
CA ARG A 10 -10.10 -16.38 -4.56
C ARG A 10 -10.44 -16.73 -3.10
N ILE A 11 -9.43 -16.76 -2.23
CA ILE A 11 -9.61 -16.97 -0.78
C ILE A 11 -10.44 -15.83 -0.19
N GLY A 12 -10.10 -14.57 -0.51
CA GLY A 12 -10.81 -13.40 -0.03
C GLY A 12 -12.30 -13.42 -0.40
N PHE A 13 -12.61 -13.63 -1.68
CA PHE A 13 -14.01 -13.74 -2.13
C PHE A 13 -14.75 -14.92 -1.49
N SER A 14 -14.07 -16.06 -1.30
CA SER A 14 -14.67 -17.22 -0.62
C SER A 14 -15.01 -16.91 0.84
N LEU A 15 -14.12 -16.23 1.56
CA LEU A 15 -14.36 -15.81 2.94
C LEU A 15 -15.50 -14.81 3.05
N VAL A 16 -15.60 -13.84 2.14
CA VAL A 16 -16.71 -12.87 2.10
C VAL A 16 -18.04 -13.58 1.85
N ALA A 17 -18.10 -14.51 0.89
CA ALA A 17 -19.31 -15.28 0.61
C ALA A 17 -19.73 -16.17 1.80
N LYS A 18 -18.76 -16.80 2.49
CA LYS A 18 -19.02 -17.57 3.71
C LYS A 18 -19.51 -16.67 4.86
N GLY A 19 -18.90 -15.51 5.05
CA GLY A 19 -19.28 -14.54 6.09
C GLY A 19 -20.67 -13.95 5.89
N ALA A 20 -21.12 -13.81 4.64
CA ALA A 20 -22.48 -13.38 4.32
C ALA A 20 -23.55 -14.43 4.66
N SER A 21 -23.18 -15.72 4.69
CA SER A 21 -24.12 -16.84 4.93
C SER A 21 -24.08 -17.37 6.36
N ARG A 22 -22.94 -17.27 7.06
CA ARG A 22 -22.79 -17.71 8.45
C ARG A 22 -21.64 -16.99 9.17
N PRO A 23 -21.65 -16.95 10.51
CA PRO A 23 -20.48 -16.57 11.28
C PRO A 23 -19.24 -17.41 10.89
N LEU A 24 -18.12 -16.72 10.65
CA LEU A 24 -16.85 -17.35 10.32
C LEU A 24 -16.28 -18.06 11.55
N LYS A 25 -15.76 -19.27 11.36
CA LYS A 25 -15.05 -20.04 12.37
C LYS A 25 -13.54 -20.00 12.10
N SER A 26 -12.71 -20.24 13.11
CA SER A 26 -11.25 -20.31 12.97
C SER A 26 -10.80 -21.30 11.88
N SER A 27 -11.54 -22.40 11.72
CA SER A 27 -11.30 -23.42 10.68
C SER A 27 -11.58 -22.95 9.25
N ASP A 28 -12.22 -21.79 9.05
CA ASP A 28 -12.51 -21.25 7.72
C ASP A 28 -11.33 -20.51 7.11
N PHE A 29 -10.36 -20.12 7.94
CA PHE A 29 -9.16 -19.42 7.50
C PHE A 29 -8.13 -20.45 7.03
N PRO A 30 -7.59 -20.32 5.81
CA PRO A 30 -6.53 -21.20 5.37
C PRO A 30 -5.31 -21.00 6.27
N GLU A 31 -4.62 -22.10 6.58
CA GLU A 31 -3.31 -22.02 7.21
C GLU A 31 -2.40 -21.14 6.34
N CYS A 32 -1.68 -20.22 6.98
CA CYS A 32 -0.81 -19.30 6.25
C CYS A 32 0.19 -20.13 5.41
N PRO A 33 0.27 -19.91 4.09
CA PRO A 33 1.17 -20.69 3.25
C PRO A 33 2.61 -20.55 3.77
N VAL A 34 3.22 -21.70 4.03
CA VAL A 34 4.62 -21.84 4.47
C VAL A 34 5.50 -21.09 3.49
N GLY A 35 6.08 -19.95 3.91
CA GLY A 35 6.82 -19.04 3.03
C GLY A 35 6.42 -17.56 3.15
N PHE A 36 5.20 -17.25 3.60
CA PHE A 36 4.84 -15.88 4.05
C PHE A 36 5.10 -15.70 5.54
N ALA A 37 4.80 -16.73 6.33
CA ALA A 37 5.39 -16.92 7.64
C ALA A 37 6.68 -17.71 7.43
N LEU A 38 7.82 -17.08 7.65
CA LEU A 38 9.02 -17.85 8.02
C LEU A 38 8.64 -18.61 9.28
N ASP A 39 8.94 -19.90 9.30
CA ASP A 39 8.87 -20.72 10.51
C ASP A 39 9.45 -19.92 11.68
N GLY A 40 8.76 -19.86 12.83
CA GLY A 40 9.07 -18.89 13.89
C GLY A 40 10.54 -18.93 14.33
N GLU A 41 11.17 -20.12 14.24
CA GLU A 41 12.59 -20.34 14.47
C GLU A 41 13.50 -19.76 13.39
N GLY A 42 13.25 -20.07 12.11
CA GLY A 42 14.02 -19.50 10.99
C GLY A 42 13.87 -17.98 10.89
N MET A 43 12.71 -17.46 11.30
CA MET A 43 12.47 -16.03 11.40
C MET A 43 13.33 -15.36 12.48
N MET A 44 13.45 -16.01 13.64
CA MET A 44 14.28 -15.53 14.75
C MET A 44 15.76 -15.52 14.41
N ASP A 45 16.28 -16.55 13.74
CA ASP A 45 17.70 -16.62 13.40
C ASP A 45 18.07 -15.58 12.34
N HIS A 46 17.23 -15.40 11.31
CA HIS A 46 17.43 -14.32 10.34
C HIS A 46 17.35 -12.93 10.98
N MET A 47 16.44 -12.75 11.94
CA MET A 47 16.35 -11.50 12.69
C MET A 47 17.56 -11.24 13.58
N LYS A 48 18.12 -12.25 14.25
CA LYS A 48 19.32 -12.09 15.09
C LYS A 48 20.49 -11.58 14.26
N GLU A 49 20.69 -12.15 13.06
CA GLU A 49 21.73 -11.72 12.12
C GLU A 49 21.56 -10.23 11.74
N ILE A 50 20.33 -9.82 11.42
CA ILE A 50 20.05 -8.43 11.06
C ILE A 50 20.14 -7.49 12.28
N PHE A 51 19.79 -7.95 13.47
CA PHE A 51 19.87 -7.14 14.69
C PHE A 51 21.32 -6.84 15.09
N ILE A 52 22.22 -7.80 14.86
CA ILE A 52 23.68 -7.61 15.02
C ILE A 52 24.18 -6.55 14.03
N ASP A 53 23.75 -6.61 12.77
CA ASP A 53 24.07 -5.58 11.76
C ASP A 53 23.53 -4.18 12.13
N CYS A 54 22.38 -4.14 12.81
CA CYS A 54 21.67 -2.93 13.20
C CYS A 54 22.17 -2.30 14.51
N GLN A 55 23.03 -2.97 15.28
CA GLN A 55 23.60 -2.45 16.54
C GLN A 55 24.61 -1.29 16.33
N ARG A 56 24.92 -0.95 15.07
CA ARG A 56 25.71 0.23 14.68
C ARG A 56 25.00 1.54 15.10
N PRO A 57 25.75 2.65 15.34
CA PRO A 57 25.29 3.79 16.16
C PRO A 57 24.07 4.60 15.67
N ASN A 58 23.40 4.23 14.57
CA ASN A 58 22.23 4.95 14.03
C ASN A 58 20.91 4.18 14.22
N LYS A 59 20.49 4.07 15.49
CA LYS A 59 19.38 3.23 15.99
C LYS A 59 18.04 3.43 15.27
N GLY A 60 17.70 4.67 14.86
CA GLY A 60 16.41 4.96 14.21
C GLY A 60 16.26 4.42 12.78
N SER A 61 17.38 4.20 12.08
CA SER A 61 17.36 3.82 10.66
C SER A 61 17.45 2.30 10.41
N ALA A 62 17.69 1.52 11.46
CA ALA A 62 17.89 0.07 11.39
C ALA A 62 16.66 -0.66 10.84
N LEU A 63 15.48 -0.35 11.39
CA LEU A 63 14.23 -1.00 10.99
C LEU A 63 13.89 -0.71 9.52
N ILE A 64 14.00 0.56 9.11
CA ILE A 64 13.69 0.97 7.74
C ILE A 64 14.64 0.27 6.76
N ARG A 65 15.92 0.13 7.09
CA ARG A 65 16.88 -0.63 6.28
C ARG A 65 16.51 -2.10 6.18
N LEU A 66 16.06 -2.72 7.28
CA LEU A 66 15.61 -4.11 7.30
C LEU A 66 14.42 -4.31 6.35
N VAL A 67 13.41 -3.44 6.46
CA VAL A 67 12.22 -3.47 5.60
C VAL A 67 12.60 -3.28 4.13
N LEU A 68 13.43 -2.27 3.85
CA LEU A 68 13.90 -2.00 2.50
C LEU A 68 14.74 -3.15 1.95
N ARG A 69 15.51 -3.87 2.77
CA ARG A 69 16.31 -5.01 2.31
C ARG A 69 15.45 -6.23 1.99
N GLU A 70 14.52 -6.60 2.87
CA GLU A 70 13.69 -7.81 2.69
C GLU A 70 12.57 -7.60 1.65
N ARG A 71 12.00 -6.40 1.57
CA ARG A 71 10.82 -6.10 0.72
C ARG A 71 11.07 -4.96 -0.26
N PHE A 72 12.32 -4.76 -0.68
CA PHE A 72 12.71 -3.70 -1.63
C PHE A 72 11.77 -3.61 -2.83
N PHE A 73 11.52 -4.76 -3.47
CA PHE A 73 10.73 -4.82 -4.69
C PHE A 73 9.28 -4.40 -4.46
N ILE A 74 8.66 -4.86 -3.37
CA ILE A 74 7.28 -4.49 -3.03
C ILE A 74 7.20 -3.00 -2.73
N PHE A 75 8.14 -2.47 -1.94
CA PHE A 75 8.23 -1.05 -1.63
C PHE A 75 8.41 -0.19 -2.89
N PHE A 76 9.31 -0.59 -3.78
CA PHE A 76 9.56 0.12 -5.03
C PHE A 76 8.34 0.10 -5.96
N MET A 77 7.71 -1.07 -6.14
CA MET A 77 6.47 -1.20 -6.93
C MET A 77 5.35 -0.34 -6.35
N ALA A 78 5.21 -0.32 -5.04
CA ALA A 78 4.26 0.52 -4.33
C ALA A 78 4.48 2.01 -4.57
N VAL A 79 5.71 2.50 -4.43
CA VAL A 79 6.06 3.89 -4.70
C VAL A 79 5.79 4.25 -6.16
N PHE A 80 6.20 3.38 -7.09
CA PHE A 80 5.99 3.56 -8.52
C PHE A 80 4.49 3.63 -8.87
N LEU A 81 3.71 2.65 -8.42
CA LEU A 81 2.26 2.63 -8.63
C LEU A 81 1.58 3.84 -7.98
N GLY A 82 2.05 4.27 -6.81
CA GLY A 82 1.57 5.48 -6.13
C GLY A 82 1.83 6.74 -6.97
N MET A 83 3.03 6.87 -7.56
CA MET A 83 3.34 7.97 -8.47
C MET A 83 2.45 7.95 -9.72
N VAL A 84 2.27 6.78 -10.35
CA VAL A 84 1.39 6.62 -11.51
C VAL A 84 -0.06 6.98 -11.15
N HIS A 85 -0.56 6.52 -10.01
CA HIS A 85 -1.88 6.90 -9.49
C HIS A 85 -2.00 8.42 -9.33
N GLY A 86 -1.02 9.07 -8.70
CA GLY A 86 -1.01 10.53 -8.53
C GLY A 86 -1.06 11.28 -9.86
N LEU A 87 -0.31 10.82 -10.87
CA LEU A 87 -0.31 11.42 -12.21
C LEU A 87 -1.62 11.17 -12.96
N VAL A 88 -2.19 9.97 -12.90
CA VAL A 88 -3.48 9.65 -13.54
C VAL A 88 -4.60 10.48 -12.93
N ASN A 89 -4.63 10.61 -11.60
CA ASN A 89 -5.64 11.38 -10.88
C ASN A 89 -5.52 12.89 -11.18
N SER A 90 -4.31 13.45 -11.16
CA SER A 90 -4.08 14.89 -11.39
C SER A 90 -4.14 15.28 -12.88
N CYS A 91 -3.38 14.61 -13.74
CA CYS A 91 -3.27 14.95 -15.16
C CYS A 91 -4.33 14.27 -16.01
N GLY A 92 -4.50 12.94 -15.83
CA GLY A 92 -5.38 12.13 -16.68
C GLY A 92 -6.84 12.58 -16.60
N ARG A 93 -7.36 12.74 -15.38
CA ARG A 93 -8.73 13.22 -15.17
C ARG A 93 -8.97 14.60 -15.79
N PHE A 94 -8.01 15.51 -15.63
CA PHE A 94 -8.12 16.87 -16.17
C PHE A 94 -8.09 16.89 -17.71
N LEU A 95 -7.16 16.14 -18.32
CA LEU A 95 -7.01 16.02 -19.76
C LEU A 95 -8.28 15.48 -20.42
N VAL A 96 -8.83 14.40 -19.87
CA VAL A 96 -10.03 13.79 -20.43
C VAL A 96 -11.25 14.70 -20.24
N LEU A 97 -11.38 15.35 -19.07
CA LEU A 97 -12.48 16.29 -18.84
C LEU A 97 -12.43 17.48 -19.81
N ARG A 98 -11.23 18.03 -20.08
CA ARG A 98 -11.08 19.08 -21.10
C ARG A 98 -11.47 18.59 -22.48
N ALA A 99 -10.96 17.43 -22.89
CA ALA A 99 -11.30 16.86 -24.19
C ALA A 99 -12.83 16.67 -24.31
N ALA A 100 -13.50 16.33 -23.21
CA ALA A 100 -14.95 16.23 -23.13
C ALA A 100 -15.62 17.57 -23.43
N ILE A 101 -15.18 18.63 -22.73
CA ILE A 101 -15.72 19.98 -22.87
C ILE A 101 -15.51 20.48 -24.30
N GLN A 102 -14.32 20.27 -24.87
CA GLN A 102 -14.02 20.69 -26.25
C GLN A 102 -14.91 19.97 -27.26
N ALA A 103 -15.07 18.65 -27.15
CA ALA A 103 -15.94 17.86 -28.03
C ALA A 103 -17.43 18.24 -27.91
N LEU A 104 -17.86 18.68 -26.71
CA LEU A 104 -19.21 19.18 -26.48
C LEU A 104 -19.41 20.60 -27.04
N SER A 105 -18.40 21.47 -26.94
CA SER A 105 -18.46 22.84 -27.46
C SER A 105 -18.38 22.93 -28.99
N SER A 106 -17.72 21.97 -29.64
CA SER A 106 -17.66 21.92 -31.10
C SER A 106 -18.97 21.36 -31.65
N ASN A 107 -19.77 22.21 -32.31
CA ASN A 107 -21.04 21.84 -32.93
C ASN A 107 -20.92 20.75 -34.04
N GLY A 108 -19.70 20.39 -34.45
CA GLY A 108 -19.43 19.39 -35.50
C GLY A 108 -18.86 18.05 -35.01
N ALA A 109 -18.76 17.80 -33.70
CA ALA A 109 -18.23 16.52 -33.22
C ALA A 109 -19.20 15.36 -33.53
N SER A 110 -18.70 14.32 -34.19
CA SER A 110 -19.48 13.12 -34.50
C SER A 110 -19.93 12.40 -33.22
N PHE A 111 -21.08 11.70 -33.28
CA PHE A 111 -21.57 10.89 -32.17
C PHE A 111 -20.53 9.85 -31.71
N ALA A 112 -19.82 9.23 -32.66
CA ALA A 112 -18.75 8.28 -32.38
C ALA A 112 -17.62 8.89 -31.54
N ALA A 113 -17.22 10.13 -31.81
CA ALA A 113 -16.19 10.82 -31.02
C ALA A 113 -16.64 11.06 -29.57
N ARG A 114 -17.91 11.45 -29.36
CA ARG A 114 -18.48 11.64 -28.02
C ARG A 114 -18.57 10.33 -27.25
N LEU A 115 -18.96 9.24 -27.92
CA LEU A 115 -19.02 7.90 -27.32
C LEU A 115 -17.63 7.40 -26.90
N MET A 116 -16.64 7.50 -27.79
CA MET A 116 -15.25 7.13 -27.51
C MET A 116 -14.69 7.91 -26.31
N LEU A 117 -15.05 9.19 -26.21
CA LEU A 117 -14.62 10.01 -25.09
C LEU A 117 -15.31 9.62 -23.77
N GLY A 118 -16.59 9.23 -23.81
CA GLY A 118 -17.27 8.63 -22.66
C GLY A 118 -16.56 7.35 -22.17
N PHE A 119 -16.16 6.47 -23.10
CA PHE A 119 -15.35 5.29 -22.76
C PHE A 119 -13.99 5.67 -22.17
N ALA A 120 -13.33 6.70 -22.68
CA ALA A 120 -12.06 7.18 -22.15
C ALA A 120 -12.19 7.69 -20.70
N ILE A 121 -13.27 8.42 -20.37
CA ILE A 121 -13.58 8.84 -19.00
C ILE A 121 -13.75 7.63 -18.09
N GLY A 122 -14.58 6.67 -18.51
CA GLY A 122 -14.81 5.44 -17.75
C GLY A 122 -13.52 4.64 -17.50
N ALA A 123 -12.68 4.52 -18.53
CA ALA A 123 -11.40 3.84 -18.44
C ALA A 123 -10.43 4.53 -17.46
N VAL A 124 -10.34 5.86 -17.48
CA VAL A 124 -9.49 6.61 -16.53
C VAL A 124 -9.98 6.44 -15.10
N ILE A 125 -11.29 6.56 -14.84
CA ILE A 125 -11.86 6.38 -13.49
C ILE A 125 -11.61 4.95 -12.99
N LEU A 126 -11.81 3.95 -13.87
CA LEU A 126 -11.56 2.56 -13.51
C LEU A 126 -10.07 2.29 -13.24
N CYS A 127 -9.18 2.86 -14.05
CA CYS A 127 -7.73 2.78 -13.84
C CYS A 127 -7.31 3.44 -12.52
N GLU A 128 -7.84 4.63 -12.22
CA GLU A 128 -7.62 5.33 -10.95
C GLU A 128 -8.04 4.46 -9.76
N GLY A 129 -9.27 3.94 -9.79
CA GLY A 129 -9.79 3.07 -8.74
C GLY A 129 -8.96 1.80 -8.54
N LEU A 130 -8.56 1.14 -9.63
CA LEU A 130 -7.70 -0.04 -9.56
C LEU A 130 -6.33 0.29 -8.96
N LEU A 131 -5.67 1.34 -9.45
CA LEU A 131 -4.37 1.78 -8.95
C LEU A 131 -4.43 2.15 -7.47
N MET A 132 -5.49 2.84 -7.03
CA MET A 132 -5.69 3.20 -5.63
C MET A 132 -5.81 1.95 -4.75
N VAL A 133 -6.63 0.97 -5.17
CA VAL A 133 -6.81 -0.29 -4.43
C VAL A 133 -5.51 -1.08 -4.38
N PHE A 134 -4.81 -1.22 -5.51
CA PHE A 134 -3.53 -1.94 -5.55
C PHE A 134 -2.46 -1.26 -4.69
N CYS A 135 -2.32 0.07 -4.73
CA CYS A 135 -1.38 0.80 -3.87
C CYS A 135 -1.70 0.58 -2.40
N LYS A 136 -2.99 0.71 -2.02
CA LYS A 136 -3.43 0.49 -0.65
C LYS A 136 -3.13 -0.94 -0.20
N HIS A 137 -3.46 -1.94 -1.01
CA HIS A 137 -3.27 -3.34 -0.64
C HIS A 137 -1.78 -3.72 -0.53
N LEU A 138 -0.94 -3.26 -1.46
CA LEU A 138 0.50 -3.54 -1.44
C LEU A 138 1.20 -2.90 -0.24
N ILE A 139 0.85 -1.67 0.12
CA ILE A 139 1.57 -0.94 1.17
C ILE A 139 0.92 -1.14 2.53
N VAL A 140 -0.39 -0.91 2.64
CA VAL A 140 -1.07 -1.00 3.92
C VAL A 140 -1.18 -2.45 4.33
N ASP A 141 -1.63 -3.36 3.46
CA ASP A 141 -1.93 -4.72 3.92
C ASP A 141 -0.70 -5.62 3.94
N HIS A 142 0.20 -5.55 2.96
CA HIS A 142 1.40 -6.40 2.99
C HIS A 142 2.54 -5.82 3.82
N LEU A 143 2.91 -4.54 3.62
CA LEU A 143 4.06 -3.98 4.30
C LEU A 143 3.81 -3.77 5.79
N SER A 144 2.62 -3.28 6.17
CA SER A 144 2.32 -3.02 7.58
C SER A 144 2.21 -4.32 8.38
N ASN A 145 1.46 -5.32 7.90
CA ASN A 145 1.34 -6.60 8.59
C ASN A 145 2.70 -7.32 8.69
N PHE A 146 3.53 -7.21 7.66
CA PHE A 146 4.89 -7.74 7.69
C PHE A 146 5.75 -7.07 8.78
N LEU A 147 5.77 -5.73 8.77
CA LEU A 147 6.50 -4.92 9.74
C LEU A 147 6.08 -5.23 11.18
N VAL A 148 4.78 -5.33 11.38
CA VAL A 148 4.19 -5.56 12.69
C VAL A 148 4.50 -6.96 13.16
N GLY A 149 4.29 -7.97 12.31
CA GLY A 149 4.61 -9.36 12.67
C GLY A 149 6.07 -9.53 13.06
N ARG A 150 6.98 -8.81 12.39
CA ARG A 150 8.40 -8.80 12.77
C ARG A 150 8.64 -8.07 14.09
N MET A 151 8.09 -6.88 14.26
CA MET A 151 8.25 -6.08 15.48
C MET A 151 7.70 -6.77 16.72
N SER A 152 6.51 -7.38 16.62
CA SER A 152 5.89 -8.10 17.73
C SER A 152 6.72 -9.30 18.17
N THR A 153 7.32 -10.03 17.22
CA THR A 153 8.19 -11.16 17.52
C THR A 153 9.50 -10.70 18.16
N LEU A 154 10.12 -9.61 17.67
CA LEU A 154 11.31 -9.03 18.28
C LEU A 154 11.04 -8.56 19.71
N LEU A 155 9.90 -7.90 19.92
CA LEU A 155 9.50 -7.41 21.22
C LEU A 155 9.26 -8.57 22.18
N LEU A 156 8.53 -9.60 21.76
CA LEU A 156 8.28 -10.81 22.56
C LEU A 156 9.58 -11.56 22.90
N ALA A 157 10.50 -11.71 21.94
CA ALA A 157 11.81 -12.33 22.14
C ALA A 157 12.71 -11.51 23.07
N LYS A 158 12.52 -10.19 23.15
CA LYS A 158 13.22 -9.33 24.10
C LYS A 158 12.63 -9.45 25.50
N ILE A 159 11.29 -9.44 25.62
CA ILE A 159 10.58 -9.62 26.89
C ILE A 159 10.94 -10.95 27.54
N SER A 160 11.03 -12.03 26.75
CA SER A 160 11.38 -13.36 27.27
C SER A 160 12.80 -13.47 27.83
N ARG A 161 13.72 -12.57 27.43
CA ARG A 161 15.12 -12.56 27.90
C ARG A 161 15.35 -11.64 29.10
N VAL A 162 14.57 -10.56 29.24
CA VAL A 162 14.67 -9.61 30.35
C VAL A 162 13.89 -10.19 31.53
N GLY A 163 14.47 -11.19 32.22
CA GLY A 163 13.79 -11.97 33.25
C GLY A 163 13.35 -11.21 34.51
N VAL A 164 13.70 -9.93 34.66
CA VAL A 164 13.27 -9.06 35.76
C VAL A 164 12.58 -7.83 35.17
N ARG A 165 11.27 -7.74 35.38
CA ARG A 165 10.45 -6.62 34.88
C ARG A 165 10.52 -5.47 35.89
N PRO A 166 10.72 -4.22 35.47
CA PRO A 166 10.46 -3.08 36.34
C PRO A 166 8.96 -3.05 36.65
N ASP A 167 8.61 -3.10 37.94
CA ASP A 167 7.22 -3.13 38.39
C ASP A 167 6.43 -1.94 37.82
N GLY A 168 5.28 -2.22 37.18
CA GLY A 168 4.25 -1.22 36.89
C GLY A 168 4.12 -0.71 35.45
N VAL A 169 4.86 -1.22 34.46
CA VAL A 169 4.64 -0.85 33.05
C VAL A 169 4.11 -2.06 32.25
N GLU A 170 2.85 -1.99 31.84
CA GLU A 170 2.18 -3.01 31.01
C GLU A 170 2.71 -2.98 29.56
N GLU A 171 3.74 -3.78 29.26
CA GLU A 171 4.29 -3.96 27.92
C GLU A 171 3.24 -4.49 26.91
N THR A 172 2.17 -5.13 27.39
CA THR A 172 1.03 -5.56 26.58
C THR A 172 0.25 -4.38 25.99
N ASN A 173 0.27 -3.23 26.68
CA ASN A 173 -0.45 -2.04 26.23
C ASN A 173 0.27 -1.36 25.05
N PHE A 174 1.60 -1.52 24.96
CA PHE A 174 2.39 -1.04 23.82
C PHE A 174 1.94 -1.69 22.50
N LEU A 175 1.78 -3.01 22.49
CA LEU A 175 1.30 -3.74 21.31
C LEU A 175 -0.14 -3.39 20.93
N ALA A 176 -1.02 -3.16 21.91
CA ALA A 176 -2.42 -2.87 21.64
C ALA A 176 -2.66 -1.43 21.16
N SER A 177 -1.94 -0.45 21.73
CA SER A 177 -2.17 0.98 21.45
C SER A 177 -1.31 1.54 20.32
N ASP A 178 -0.05 1.10 20.18
CA ASP A 178 0.87 1.63 19.17
C ASP A 178 0.72 0.93 17.81
N TYR A 179 0.17 -0.29 17.79
CA TYR A 179 -0.02 -1.03 16.55
C TYR A 179 -0.95 -0.31 15.55
N PRO A 180 -2.19 0.09 15.92
CA PRO A 180 -3.07 0.78 14.98
C PRO A 180 -2.48 2.11 14.51
N GLN A 181 -1.79 2.82 15.40
CA GLN A 181 -1.13 4.09 15.07
C GLN A 181 0.00 3.88 14.06
N MET A 182 0.85 2.87 14.27
CA MET A 182 1.94 2.55 13.34
C MET A 182 1.40 2.16 11.95
N VAL A 183 0.34 1.34 11.89
CA VAL A 183 -0.33 1.01 10.63
C VAL A 183 -0.88 2.26 9.94
N ALA A 184 -1.50 3.18 10.70
CA ALA A 184 -1.98 4.45 10.17
C ALA A 184 -0.84 5.33 9.62
N TYR A 185 0.29 5.44 10.32
CA TYR A 185 1.46 6.19 9.85
C TYR A 185 2.08 5.58 8.60
N ILE A 186 2.19 4.24 8.54
CA ILE A 186 2.65 3.53 7.34
C ILE A 186 1.70 3.82 6.18
N GLY A 187 0.39 3.79 6.43
CA GLY A 187 -0.62 4.16 5.44
C GLY A 187 -0.45 5.60 4.95
N PHE A 188 -0.21 6.56 5.84
CA PHE A 188 0.04 7.94 5.43
C PHE A 188 1.31 8.07 4.57
N LEU A 189 2.41 7.46 5.00
CA LEU A 189 3.67 7.44 4.26
C LEU A 189 3.54 6.77 2.90
N ALA A 190 2.68 5.75 2.79
CA ALA A 190 2.36 5.05 1.55
C ALA A 190 1.78 5.97 0.47
N PHE A 191 0.95 6.93 0.88
CA PHE A 191 0.28 7.85 -0.05
C PHE A 191 1.13 9.08 -0.38
N LEU A 192 2.22 9.31 0.33
CA LEU A 192 3.08 10.47 0.14
C LEU A 192 3.65 10.57 -1.30
N PRO A 193 4.17 9.49 -1.93
CA PRO A 193 4.59 9.53 -3.33
C PRO A 193 3.45 9.90 -4.30
N SER A 194 2.24 9.41 -4.04
CA SER A 194 1.06 9.77 -4.84
C SER A 194 0.69 11.24 -4.68
N GLY A 195 0.76 11.77 -3.48
CA GLY A 195 0.51 13.19 -3.21
C GLY A 195 1.52 14.09 -3.91
N VAL A 196 2.82 13.77 -3.79
CA VAL A 196 3.90 14.50 -4.49
C VAL A 196 3.69 14.46 -6.00
N ALA A 197 3.45 13.28 -6.57
CA ALA A 197 3.19 13.12 -7.99
C ALA A 197 1.97 13.93 -8.44
N ALA A 198 0.87 13.90 -7.68
CA ALA A 198 -0.34 14.65 -7.99
C ALA A 198 -0.13 16.18 -7.96
N VAL A 199 0.59 16.70 -6.96
CA VAL A 199 0.93 18.13 -6.88
C VAL A 199 1.81 18.53 -8.06
N THR A 200 2.87 17.76 -8.34
CA THR A 200 3.77 18.05 -9.47
C THR A 200 3.04 18.00 -10.81
N GLY A 201 2.18 17.01 -11.03
CA GLY A 201 1.35 16.87 -12.22
C GLY A 201 0.36 18.02 -12.36
N GLY A 202 -0.32 18.39 -11.28
CA GLY A 202 -1.26 19.52 -11.25
C GLY A 202 -0.58 20.86 -11.60
N VAL A 203 0.58 21.14 -11.01
CA VAL A 203 1.37 22.35 -11.32
C VAL A 203 1.84 22.33 -12.77
N ALA A 204 2.33 21.20 -13.27
CA ALA A 204 2.77 21.07 -14.66
C ALA A 204 1.61 21.33 -15.65
N MET A 205 0.43 20.77 -15.38
CA MET A 205 -0.76 21.04 -16.16
C MET A 205 -1.11 22.53 -16.12
N LEU A 206 -1.15 23.15 -14.93
CA LEU A 206 -1.49 24.57 -14.78
C LEU A 206 -0.55 25.47 -15.62
N VAL A 207 0.76 25.22 -15.57
CA VAL A 207 1.75 25.98 -16.37
C VAL A 207 1.51 25.77 -17.86
N TYR A 208 1.25 24.54 -18.30
CA TYR A 208 0.93 24.24 -19.69
C TYR A 208 -0.30 25.01 -20.18
N TYR A 209 -1.34 25.10 -19.33
CA TYR A 209 -2.56 25.85 -19.64
C TYR A 209 -2.36 27.35 -19.69
N LEU A 210 -1.68 27.92 -18.70
CA LEU A 210 -1.44 29.36 -18.67
C LEU A 210 -0.62 29.82 -19.89
N ARG A 211 0.33 28.99 -20.36
CA ARG A 211 1.06 29.27 -21.61
C ARG A 211 0.16 29.22 -22.86
N LEU A 212 -0.79 28.30 -22.90
CA LEU A 212 -1.77 28.21 -24.00
C LEU A 212 -2.79 29.36 -24.00
N SER A 213 -3.07 29.96 -22.84
CA SER A 213 -4.03 31.07 -22.73
C SER A 213 -3.38 32.45 -22.89
N GLY A 214 -2.06 32.57 -22.74
CA GLY A 214 -1.31 33.81 -22.93
C GLY A 214 -0.67 33.97 -24.31
N ALA A 215 -0.82 32.98 -25.21
CA ALA A 215 -0.48 33.03 -26.62
C ALA A 215 -1.76 33.19 -27.45
#